data_AF-U5C319-F1
#
_entry.id   AF-U5C319-F1
#
_cell.length_a   1.000
_cell.length_b   1.000
_cell.length_c   1.000
_cell.angle_alpha   90.00
_cell.angle_beta   90.00
_cell.angle_gamma   90.00
#
_symmetry.space_group_name_H-M   'P 1'
#
loop_
_entity.id
_entity.type
_entity.pdbx_description
1 polymer ?
#
loop_
_entity_poly.entity_id
_entity_poly.type
_entity_poly.pdbx_seq_one_letter_code
_entity_poly.pdbx_strand_id
1 'polypeptide(L)'
;MQTKIHLSVFFLILFQLVSCGTKNQEPSEILKEANVFHQKSLDLREEIMGIEKQLQNEGLDYTNLKEELKIWDKDIIEVVGYEHSDANGYHRKYHIHNPPKPLSEEEQLAYQKMMYEEILAIHEKFARLMAPEVMS
;
A
#
# COMPACT_ATOMS: atom_id res chain seq x y z
N MET A 1 68.40 -15.78 21.00
CA MET A 1 68.18 -14.54 20.22
C MET A 1 67.00 -14.81 19.29
N GLN A 2 65.81 -14.33 19.65
CA GLN A 2 64.53 -14.59 18.96
C GLN A 2 64.29 -13.52 17.89
N THR A 3 64.27 -13.90 16.62
CA THR A 3 63.86 -13.03 15.51
C THR A 3 62.48 -13.44 14.99
N LYS A 4 61.47 -12.78 15.60
CA LYS A 4 60.33 -12.11 14.97
C LYS A 4 59.64 -12.83 13.79
N ILE A 5 58.52 -13.47 14.10
CA ILE A 5 57.47 -13.88 13.15
C ILE A 5 56.67 -12.63 12.78
N HIS A 6 56.91 -12.08 11.61
CA HIS A 6 55.97 -11.15 10.95
C HIS A 6 56.03 -11.42 9.45
N LEU A 7 55.22 -12.35 8.98
CA LEU A 7 54.95 -12.48 7.55
C LEU A 7 53.46 -12.68 7.33
N SER A 8 52.80 -11.53 7.20
CA SER A 8 51.78 -11.30 6.18
C SER A 8 50.47 -12.07 6.34
N VAL A 9 49.71 -11.70 7.37
CA VAL A 9 48.23 -11.69 7.36
C VAL A 9 47.78 -10.64 6.33
N PHE A 10 48.00 -10.92 5.04
CA PHE A 10 47.76 -9.98 3.94
C PHE A 10 46.90 -10.60 2.83
N PHE A 11 45.96 -11.47 3.21
CA PHE A 11 45.03 -12.11 2.28
C PHE A 11 43.60 -12.22 2.86
N LEU A 12 43.14 -11.16 3.54
CA LEU A 12 41.79 -11.10 4.11
C LEU A 12 41.18 -9.70 4.02
N ILE A 13 41.55 -8.92 2.99
CA ILE A 13 41.00 -7.58 2.71
C ILE A 13 40.78 -7.43 1.20
N LEU A 14 39.99 -8.31 0.59
CA LEU A 14 39.56 -8.13 -0.81
C LEU A 14 38.11 -8.56 -1.06
N PHE A 15 37.24 -8.48 -0.05
CA PHE A 15 35.80 -8.79 -0.17
C PHE A 15 34.89 -7.63 0.28
N GLN A 16 35.42 -6.41 0.39
CA GLN A 16 34.71 -5.27 1.01
C GLN A 16 34.13 -4.25 0.01
N LEU A 17 34.08 -4.52 -1.31
CA LEU A 17 33.64 -3.50 -2.29
C LEU A 17 32.56 -3.97 -3.27
N VAL A 18 31.57 -4.72 -2.79
CA VAL A 18 30.25 -4.79 -3.46
C VAL A 18 29.18 -4.38 -2.45
N SER A 19 29.34 -3.20 -1.87
CA SER A 19 28.19 -2.44 -1.39
C SER A 19 27.67 -1.65 -2.58
N CYS A 20 26.93 -2.33 -3.46
CA CYS A 20 26.00 -1.63 -4.35
C CYS A 20 24.94 -1.00 -3.44
N GLY A 21 25.26 0.18 -2.90
CA GLY A 21 24.26 1.07 -2.35
C GLY A 21 23.35 1.47 -3.50
N THR A 22 22.21 0.80 -3.62
CA THR A 22 21.10 1.24 -4.45
C THR A 22 20.71 2.62 -3.91
N LYS A 23 21.21 3.67 -4.55
CA LYS A 23 20.73 5.03 -4.31
C LYS A 23 19.21 4.95 -4.47
N ASN A 24 18.47 5.43 -3.46
CA ASN A 24 17.04 5.69 -3.55
C ASN A 24 16.81 6.52 -4.81
N GLN A 25 16.48 5.83 -5.90
CA GLN A 25 16.11 6.49 -7.13
C GLN A 25 14.73 7.03 -6.87
N GLU A 26 14.57 8.34 -7.02
CA GLU A 26 13.26 8.97 -6.98
C GLU A 26 12.30 8.20 -7.89
N PRO A 27 11.09 7.82 -7.41
CA PRO A 27 10.12 7.14 -8.25
C PRO A 27 9.82 7.93 -9.51
N SER A 28 9.53 7.23 -10.61
CA SER A 28 9.13 7.88 -11.87
C SER A 28 7.83 8.67 -11.69
N GLU A 29 7.53 9.56 -12.63
CA GLU A 29 6.24 10.29 -12.62
C GLU A 29 5.04 9.34 -12.75
N ILE A 30 5.21 8.20 -13.44
CA ILE A 30 4.16 7.17 -13.56
C ILE A 30 3.91 6.51 -12.21
N LEU A 31 4.96 6.16 -11.47
CA LEU A 31 4.84 5.57 -10.13
C LEU A 31 4.31 6.57 -9.11
N LYS A 32 4.68 7.86 -9.22
CA LYS A 32 4.07 8.95 -8.44
C LYS A 32 2.56 9.02 -8.67
N GLU A 33 2.12 8.99 -9.93
CA GLU A 33 0.69 9.00 -10.26
C GLU A 33 -0.01 7.74 -9.75
N ALA A 34 0.61 6.56 -9.89
CA ALA A 34 0.08 5.31 -9.37
C ALA A 34 -0.12 5.38 -7.85
N ASN A 35 0.84 5.95 -7.12
CA ASN A 35 0.73 6.15 -5.68
C ASN A 35 -0.40 7.13 -5.34
N VAL A 36 -0.65 8.20 -6.13
CA VAL A 36 -1.80 9.09 -5.88
C VAL A 36 -3.12 8.32 -5.88
N PHE A 37 -3.34 7.41 -6.84
CA PHE A 37 -4.56 6.58 -6.86
C PHE A 37 -4.59 5.56 -5.72
N HIS A 38 -3.45 4.96 -5.38
CA HIS A 38 -3.34 4.09 -4.21
C HIS A 38 -3.77 4.81 -2.93
N GLN A 39 -3.20 6.00 -2.66
CA GLN A 39 -3.52 6.81 -1.47
C GLN A 39 -5.01 7.20 -1.42
N LYS A 40 -5.58 7.66 -2.53
CA LYS A 40 -7.03 7.96 -2.63
C LYS A 40 -7.90 6.74 -2.32
N SER A 41 -7.46 5.56 -2.75
CA SER A 41 -8.18 4.32 -2.49
C SER A 41 -8.18 3.97 -1.00
N LEU A 42 -7.04 4.17 -0.33
CA LEU A 42 -6.93 3.97 1.13
C LEU A 42 -7.78 4.99 1.91
N ASP A 43 -7.86 6.24 1.44
CA ASP A 43 -8.73 7.26 2.04
C ASP A 43 -10.21 6.82 2.00
N LEU A 44 -10.71 6.40 0.83
CA LEU A 44 -12.08 5.88 0.68
C LEU A 44 -12.33 4.65 1.55
N ARG A 45 -11.33 3.77 1.68
CA ARG A 45 -11.44 2.58 2.52
C ARG A 45 -11.58 2.93 4.02
N GLU A 46 -10.87 3.96 4.48
CA GLU A 46 -11.01 4.48 5.84
C GLU A 46 -12.38 5.13 6.08
N GLU A 47 -12.91 5.85 5.08
CA GLU A 47 -14.29 6.36 5.13
C GLU A 47 -15.32 5.23 5.24
N ILE A 48 -15.15 4.15 4.47
CA ILE A 48 -16.00 2.95 4.56
C ILE A 48 -15.95 2.35 5.98
N MET A 49 -14.80 2.33 6.66
CA MET A 49 -14.74 1.86 8.06
C MET A 49 -15.64 2.68 8.99
N GLY A 50 -15.74 3.98 8.74
CA GLY A 50 -16.65 4.87 9.45
C GLY A 50 -18.12 4.48 9.21
N ILE A 51 -18.47 4.22 7.96
CA ILE A 51 -19.83 3.81 7.55
C ILE A 51 -20.17 2.43 8.13
N GLU A 52 -19.27 1.44 8.03
CA GLU A 52 -19.46 0.09 8.60
C GLU A 52 -19.82 0.15 10.10
N LYS A 53 -19.16 1.04 10.85
CA LYS A 53 -19.46 1.27 12.26
C LYS A 53 -20.86 1.86 12.48
N GLN A 54 -21.30 2.77 11.63
CA GLN A 54 -22.64 3.36 11.71
C GLN A 54 -23.72 2.33 11.39
N LEU A 55 -23.58 1.62 10.27
CA LEU A 55 -24.49 0.54 9.88
C LEU A 55 -24.62 -0.53 10.97
N GLN A 56 -23.50 -0.90 11.60
CA GLN A 56 -23.51 -1.83 12.73
C GLN A 56 -24.31 -1.30 13.93
N ASN A 57 -24.19 -0.02 14.26
CA ASN A 57 -24.93 0.59 15.37
C ASN A 57 -26.44 0.66 15.10
N GLU A 58 -26.82 0.82 13.83
CA GLU A 58 -28.21 0.88 13.38
C GLU A 58 -28.81 -0.51 13.13
N GLY A 59 -27.99 -1.56 13.16
CA GLY A 59 -28.43 -2.93 12.91
C GLY A 59 -28.77 -3.21 11.44
N LEU A 60 -28.25 -2.41 10.51
CA LEU A 60 -28.44 -2.60 9.07
C LEU A 60 -27.52 -3.71 8.56
N ASP A 61 -28.05 -4.60 7.71
CA ASP A 61 -27.27 -5.67 7.10
C ASP A 61 -26.49 -5.16 5.89
N TYR A 62 -25.17 -5.38 5.91
CA TYR A 62 -24.25 -5.05 4.83
C TYR A 62 -23.32 -6.23 4.49
N THR A 63 -23.71 -7.46 4.84
CA THR A 63 -22.87 -8.66 4.69
C THR A 63 -22.35 -8.86 3.26
N ASN A 64 -23.18 -8.59 2.25
CA ASN A 64 -22.77 -8.71 0.85
C ASN A 64 -21.68 -7.69 0.48
N LEU A 65 -21.84 -6.43 0.89
CA LEU A 65 -20.84 -5.38 0.64
C LEU A 65 -19.55 -5.65 1.40
N LYS A 66 -19.65 -6.24 2.60
CA LYS A 66 -18.47 -6.63 3.38
C LYS A 66 -17.63 -7.69 2.68
N GLU A 67 -18.25 -8.66 2.01
CA GLU A 67 -17.49 -9.65 1.22
C GLU A 67 -16.90 -9.05 -0.05
N GLU A 68 -17.59 -8.13 -0.74
CA GLU A 68 -17.00 -7.36 -1.86
C GLU A 68 -15.76 -6.57 -1.39
N LEU A 69 -15.88 -5.84 -0.28
CA LEU A 69 -14.80 -5.05 0.30
C LEU A 69 -13.60 -5.91 0.70
N LYS A 70 -13.85 -7.13 1.23
CA LYS A 70 -12.81 -8.07 1.60
C LYS A 70 -12.05 -8.65 0.40
N ILE A 71 -12.69 -8.76 -0.76
CA ILE A 71 -12.00 -9.13 -2.00
C ILE A 71 -11.08 -7.99 -2.41
N TRP A 72 -11.59 -6.76 -2.43
CA TRP A 72 -10.79 -5.57 -2.72
C TRP A 72 -9.59 -5.43 -1.77
N ASP A 73 -9.80 -5.61 -0.45
CA ASP A 73 -8.75 -5.59 0.58
C ASP A 73 -7.65 -6.65 0.33
N LYS A 74 -7.93 -7.74 -0.40
CA LYS A 74 -6.91 -8.74 -0.75
C LYS A 74 -6.17 -8.43 -2.04
N ASP A 75 -6.82 -7.69 -2.94
CA ASP A 75 -6.32 -7.47 -4.29
C ASP A 75 -5.55 -6.17 -4.42
N ILE A 76 -5.83 -5.14 -3.61
CA ILE A 76 -5.03 -3.91 -3.63
C ILE A 76 -3.59 -4.23 -3.23
N ILE A 77 -2.62 -3.64 -3.93
CA ILE A 77 -1.18 -3.85 -3.71
C ILE A 77 -0.49 -2.51 -3.48
N GLU A 78 0.65 -2.54 -2.80
CA GLU A 78 1.53 -1.37 -2.68
C GLU A 78 2.12 -0.94 -4.04
N VAL A 79 2.50 0.33 -4.13
CA VAL A 79 3.21 0.89 -5.29
C VAL A 79 4.72 0.76 -5.06
N VAL A 80 5.45 0.32 -6.08
CA VAL A 80 6.91 0.10 -5.97
C VAL A 80 7.60 1.43 -5.63
N GLY A 81 8.48 1.40 -4.63
CA GLY A 81 9.21 2.58 -4.16
C GLY A 81 8.45 3.46 -3.17
N TYR A 82 7.23 3.06 -2.78
CA TYR A 82 6.40 3.71 -1.76
C TYR A 82 6.11 2.80 -0.58
N GLU A 83 6.84 1.70 -0.44
CA GLU A 83 6.69 0.77 0.68
C GLU A 83 6.91 1.53 2.00
N HIS A 84 5.91 1.50 2.87
CA HIS A 84 5.93 2.25 4.14
C HIS A 84 6.10 3.78 4.01
N SER A 85 5.75 4.38 2.88
CA SER A 85 5.83 5.84 2.75
C SER A 85 4.72 6.50 3.58
N ASP A 86 5.02 6.83 4.83
CA ASP A 86 4.25 7.79 5.64
C ASP A 86 4.54 9.22 5.14
N ALA A 87 4.34 9.48 3.85
CA ALA A 87 4.91 10.64 3.16
C ALA A 87 4.43 12.00 3.73
N ASN A 88 3.35 12.03 4.52
CA ASN A 88 2.71 13.27 4.98
C ASN A 88 2.44 13.33 6.51
N GLY A 89 2.97 12.42 7.33
CA GLY A 89 2.64 12.38 8.77
C GLY A 89 1.14 12.13 9.08
N TYR A 90 0.38 11.78 8.05
CA TYR A 90 -1.03 11.42 8.13
C TYR A 90 -1.11 9.93 8.44
N HIS A 91 -1.23 9.58 9.72
CA HIS A 91 -1.39 8.19 10.13
C HIS A 91 -2.85 7.77 9.93
N ARG A 92 -3.13 7.13 8.79
CA ARG A 92 -4.38 6.40 8.59
C ARG A 92 -4.43 5.22 9.56
N LYS A 93 -5.63 4.91 10.03
CA LYS A 93 -5.91 3.67 10.77
C LYS A 93 -5.89 2.48 9.83
N TYR A 94 -6.46 2.66 8.63
CA TYR A 94 -6.39 1.65 7.59
C TYR A 94 -5.05 1.73 6.87
N HIS A 95 -4.36 0.61 6.82
CA HIS A 95 -3.15 0.43 6.03
C HIS A 95 -3.12 -1.00 5.51
N ILE A 96 -2.48 -1.19 4.37
CA ILE A 96 -2.35 -2.48 3.71
C ILE A 96 -0.89 -2.75 3.42
N HIS A 97 -0.47 -4.00 3.62
CA HIS A 97 0.91 -4.47 3.42
C HIS A 97 0.95 -5.56 2.35
N ASN A 98 0.09 -5.45 1.34
CA ASN A 98 0.06 -6.41 0.24
C ASN A 98 1.24 -6.10 -0.70
N PRO A 99 2.18 -7.05 -0.87
CA PRO A 99 3.42 -6.77 -1.60
C PRO A 99 3.13 -6.42 -3.06
N PRO A 100 3.98 -5.58 -3.68
CA PRO A 100 3.84 -5.26 -5.09
C PRO A 100 3.97 -6.52 -5.96
N LYS A 101 3.18 -6.57 -7.04
CA LYS A 101 3.27 -7.59 -8.10
C LYS A 101 4.32 -7.17 -9.14
N PRO A 102 4.92 -8.10 -9.89
CA PRO A 102 5.92 -7.80 -10.93
C PRO A 102 5.24 -7.23 -12.19
N LEU A 103 4.71 -6.01 -12.07
CA LEU A 103 4.06 -5.23 -13.14
C LEU A 103 5.05 -4.19 -13.70
N SER A 104 4.88 -3.80 -14.97
CA SER A 104 5.51 -2.58 -15.49
C SER A 104 4.96 -1.34 -14.76
N GLU A 105 5.63 -0.20 -14.87
CA GLU A 105 5.14 1.05 -14.27
C GLU A 105 3.76 1.44 -14.82
N GLU A 106 3.55 1.30 -16.13
CA GLU A 106 2.26 1.56 -16.79
C GLU A 106 1.17 0.59 -16.34
N GLU A 107 1.52 -0.70 -16.22
CA GLU A 107 0.61 -1.72 -15.70
C GLU A 107 0.24 -1.44 -14.24
N GLN A 108 1.19 -0.98 -13.42
CA GLN A 108 0.94 -0.60 -12.04
C GLN A 108 0.03 0.63 -11.95
N LEU A 109 0.25 1.66 -12.79
CA LEU A 109 -0.65 2.81 -12.86
C LEU A 109 -2.07 2.40 -13.27
N ALA A 110 -2.20 1.57 -14.32
CA ALA A 110 -3.49 1.08 -14.77
C ALA A 110 -4.18 0.25 -13.67
N TYR A 111 -3.43 -0.58 -12.96
CA TYR A 111 -3.93 -1.36 -11.83
C TYR A 111 -4.45 -0.47 -10.71
N GLN A 112 -3.67 0.53 -10.25
CA GLN A 112 -4.10 1.42 -9.17
C GLN A 112 -5.32 2.26 -9.56
N LYS A 113 -5.45 2.66 -10.83
CA LYS A 113 -6.67 3.31 -11.34
C LYS A 113 -7.88 2.38 -11.27
N MET A 114 -7.73 1.14 -11.72
CA MET A 114 -8.81 0.14 -11.64
C MET A 114 -9.22 -0.13 -10.19
N MET A 115 -8.26 -0.34 -9.28
CA MET A 115 -8.57 -0.53 -7.86
C MET A 115 -9.27 0.68 -7.24
N TYR A 116 -8.92 1.90 -7.66
CA TYR A 116 -9.59 3.13 -7.22
C TYR A 116 -11.06 3.18 -7.67
N GLU A 117 -11.34 2.87 -8.93
CA GLU A 117 -12.72 2.83 -9.44
C GLU A 117 -13.55 1.76 -8.72
N GLU A 118 -12.96 0.60 -8.42
CA GLU A 118 -13.64 -0.47 -7.67
C GLU A 118 -14.02 -0.03 -6.25
N ILE A 119 -13.08 0.54 -5.48
CA ILE A 119 -13.38 1.01 -4.13
C ILE A 119 -14.34 2.20 -4.13
N LEU A 120 -14.28 3.06 -5.15
CA LEU A 120 -15.25 4.14 -5.32
C LEU A 120 -16.67 3.57 -5.52
N ALA A 121 -16.83 2.56 -6.37
CA ALA A 121 -18.12 1.90 -6.57
C ALA A 121 -18.62 1.20 -5.29
N ILE A 122 -17.74 0.54 -4.53
CA ILE A 122 -18.09 -0.05 -3.23
C ILE A 122 -18.50 1.04 -2.24
N HIS A 123 -17.74 2.12 -2.16
CA HIS A 123 -18.03 3.28 -1.30
C HIS A 123 -19.41 3.88 -1.61
N GLU A 124 -19.76 4.06 -2.89
CA GLU A 124 -21.09 4.54 -3.27
C GLU A 124 -22.21 3.60 -2.83
N LYS A 125 -22.01 2.28 -2.87
CA LYS A 125 -23.00 1.31 -2.38
C LYS A 125 -23.18 1.43 -0.86
N PHE A 126 -22.10 1.60 -0.11
CA PHE A 126 -22.15 1.87 1.33
C PHE A 126 -22.88 3.19 1.63
N ALA A 127 -22.57 4.26 0.91
CA ALA A 127 -23.21 5.57 1.09
C ALA A 127 -24.73 5.51 0.85
N ARG A 128 -25.20 4.68 -0.09
CA ARG A 128 -26.64 4.48 -0.33
C ARG A 128 -27.35 3.80 0.84
N LEU A 129 -26.69 2.93 1.59
CA LEU A 129 -27.28 2.33 2.79
C LEU A 129 -27.49 3.37 3.91
N MET A 130 -26.69 4.45 3.89
CA MET A 130 -26.84 5.59 4.80
C MET A 130 -27.85 6.64 4.31
N ALA A 131 -28.55 6.39 3.21
CA ALA A 131 -29.55 7.33 2.72
C ALA A 131 -30.75 7.39 3.68
N PRO A 132 -31.36 8.56 3.91
CA PRO A 132 -32.48 8.72 4.85
C PRO A 132 -33.67 7.77 4.60
N GLU A 133 -33.88 7.35 3.35
CA GLU A 133 -34.94 6.41 2.97
C GLU A 133 -34.71 4.98 3.49
N VAL A 134 -33.47 4.62 3.81
CA VAL A 134 -33.08 3.28 4.32
C VAL A 134 -33.00 3.28 5.85
N MET A 135 -32.67 4.41 6.46
CA MET A 135 -32.46 4.56 7.90
C MET A 135 -33.72 4.93 8.71
N SER A 136 -34.86 5.14 8.06
CA SER A 136 -36.14 5.51 8.71
C SER A 136 -36.90 4.30 9.25
#